data_AF-A0A482VKC8-F1
#
_entry.id   AF-A0A482VKC8-F1
#
_cell.length_a   1.000
_cell.length_b   1.000
_cell.length_c   1.000
_cell.angle_alpha   90.00
_cell.angle_beta   90.00
_cell.angle_gamma   90.00
#
_symmetry.space_group_name_H-M   'P 1'
#
loop_
_entity.id
_entity.type
_entity.pdbx_description
1 polymer ?
#
loop_
_entity_poly.entity_id
_entity_poly.type
_entity_poly.pdbx_seq_one_letter_code
_entity_poly.pdbx_strand_id
1 'polypeptide(L)'
;MLSRCPAFTRHVLGFLVLVLVTTDVRSGPRYSSRIVDIQTGAIRGIILELNSRHLEPVEVFRGVPYAAPPIGPLRFRAPQAPLPWPGTRLADTFGAVCPQKLPDVSNRTAALQSMPKGRYQYLKKLVPLLVNQSEDCLFLNIYVPGSGECAHRLPSL
;
A
#
# COMPACT_ATOMS: atom_id res chain seq x y z
N MET A 1 76.59 24.77 6.84
CA MET A 1 76.06 25.59 7.95
C MET A 1 74.74 26.20 7.52
N LEU A 2 73.70 26.02 8.33
CA LEU A 2 72.30 26.38 8.04
C LEU A 2 72.08 27.89 7.94
N SER A 3 71.13 28.34 7.11
CA SER A 3 70.08 29.32 7.48
C SER A 3 69.00 29.52 6.39
N ARG A 4 67.78 29.05 6.74
CA ARG A 4 66.38 29.49 6.51
C ARG A 4 65.91 30.33 5.28
N CYS A 5 64.69 29.96 4.85
CA CYS A 5 63.82 30.46 3.76
C CYS A 5 63.25 31.90 3.93
N PRO A 6 62.56 32.45 2.89
CA PRO A 6 61.08 32.38 2.88
C PRO A 6 60.41 32.00 1.52
N ALA A 7 59.09 31.87 1.61
CA ALA A 7 58.14 31.13 0.77
C ALA A 7 57.93 31.60 -0.68
N PHE A 8 57.68 30.65 -1.58
CA PHE A 8 57.21 30.86 -2.96
C PHE A 8 55.79 30.31 -3.10
N THR A 9 54.85 31.20 -3.38
CA THR A 9 53.42 30.95 -3.63
C THR A 9 53.24 30.15 -4.93
N ARG A 10 52.50 29.04 -4.92
CA ARG A 10 51.99 28.43 -6.17
C ARG A 10 50.53 27.98 -6.00
N HIS A 11 49.72 28.49 -6.92
CA HIS A 11 48.29 28.25 -7.08
C HIS A 11 47.97 26.76 -7.22
N VAL A 12 46.98 26.28 -6.48
CA VAL A 12 46.38 24.94 -6.64
C VAL A 12 45.20 25.09 -7.59
N LEU A 13 45.32 24.52 -8.79
CA LEU A 13 44.24 24.35 -9.76
C LEU A 13 43.29 23.27 -9.22
N GLY A 14 42.09 23.65 -8.77
CA GLY A 14 41.09 22.72 -8.28
C GLY A 14 40.39 21.97 -9.42
N PHE A 15 40.57 20.64 -9.50
CA PHE A 15 39.74 19.76 -10.31
C PHE A 15 38.38 19.60 -9.62
N LEU A 16 37.33 20.15 -10.23
CA LEU A 16 35.94 19.96 -9.81
C LEU A 16 35.50 18.54 -10.21
N VAL A 17 35.58 17.59 -9.27
CA VAL A 17 34.96 16.26 -9.44
C VAL A 17 33.45 16.44 -9.30
N LEU A 18 32.73 16.45 -10.42
CA LEU A 18 31.28 16.41 -10.45
C LEU A 18 30.82 15.03 -9.96
N VAL A 19 30.54 14.91 -8.66
CA VAL A 19 29.89 13.73 -8.10
C VAL A 19 28.45 13.72 -8.61
N LEU A 20 28.16 12.86 -9.60
CA LEU A 20 26.79 12.55 -10.00
C LEU A 20 26.14 11.79 -8.84
N VAL A 21 25.45 12.52 -7.97
CA VAL A 21 24.56 11.94 -6.96
C VAL A 21 23.39 11.33 -7.73
N THR A 22 23.43 10.03 -7.99
CA THR A 22 22.27 9.29 -8.49
C THR A 22 21.25 9.23 -7.37
N THR A 23 20.32 10.19 -7.35
CA THR A 23 19.17 10.13 -6.45
C THR A 23 18.32 8.94 -6.85
N ASP A 24 18.22 7.95 -5.97
CA ASP A 24 17.29 6.83 -6.10
C ASP A 24 15.86 7.39 -5.99
N VAL A 25 15.26 7.75 -7.12
CA VAL A 25 13.88 8.24 -7.18
C VAL A 25 12.99 7.05 -6.89
N ARG A 26 12.50 6.95 -5.65
CA ARG A 26 11.48 5.99 -5.27
C ARG A 26 10.19 6.37 -6.00
N SER A 27 9.91 5.71 -7.11
CA SER A 27 8.68 5.89 -7.88
C SER A 27 7.48 5.53 -7.00
N GLY A 28 6.54 6.47 -6.86
CA GLY A 28 5.27 6.25 -6.16
C GLY A 28 4.41 5.18 -6.84
N PRO A 29 3.23 4.84 -6.28
CA PRO A 29 2.33 3.88 -6.90
C PRO A 29 1.94 4.33 -8.32
N ARG A 30 2.01 3.41 -9.28
CA ARG A 30 1.57 3.66 -10.65
C ARG A 30 0.04 3.63 -10.68
N TYR A 31 -0.60 4.78 -10.77
CA TYR A 31 -2.06 4.84 -10.92
C TYR A 31 -2.50 4.29 -12.28
N SER A 32 -3.64 3.60 -12.30
CA SER A 32 -4.29 3.19 -13.54
C SER A 32 -4.68 4.42 -14.36
N SER A 33 -4.55 4.35 -15.69
CA SER A 33 -5.12 5.37 -16.59
C SER A 33 -6.65 5.27 -16.65
N ARG A 34 -7.19 4.07 -16.38
CA ARG A 34 -8.61 3.79 -16.41
C ARG A 34 -9.29 4.29 -15.14
N ILE A 35 -10.42 4.97 -15.33
CA ILE A 35 -11.39 5.28 -14.29
C ILE A 35 -12.58 4.36 -14.52
N VAL A 36 -13.06 3.74 -13.44
CA VAL A 36 -14.19 2.81 -13.49
C VAL A 36 -15.38 3.47 -12.81
N ASP A 37 -16.47 3.61 -13.55
CA ASP A 37 -17.74 4.11 -13.01
C ASP A 37 -18.50 2.95 -12.36
N ILE A 38 -18.87 3.14 -11.09
CA ILE A 38 -19.74 2.23 -10.32
C ILE A 38 -21.00 2.96 -9.87
N GLN A 39 -21.97 2.23 -9.34
CA GLN A 39 -23.29 2.77 -8.96
C GLN A 39 -23.22 3.97 -8.00
N THR A 40 -22.20 4.02 -7.14
CA THR A 40 -22.03 5.08 -6.13
C THR A 40 -21.05 6.18 -6.53
N GLY A 41 -20.38 6.08 -7.68
CA GLY A 41 -19.42 7.09 -8.14
C GLY A 41 -18.27 6.49 -8.96
N ALA A 42 -17.29 7.32 -9.32
CA ALA A 42 -16.13 6.87 -10.06
C ALA A 42 -15.00 6.43 -9.10
N ILE A 43 -14.26 5.38 -9.47
CA ILE A 43 -13.06 4.91 -8.75
C ILE A 43 -11.84 4.83 -9.65
N ARG A 44 -10.66 5.04 -9.05
CA ARG A 44 -9.36 4.87 -9.72
C ARG A 44 -8.42 4.03 -8.87
N GLY A 45 -7.93 2.95 -9.44
CA GLY A 45 -7.00 2.02 -8.80
C GLY A 45 -5.53 2.28 -9.14
N ILE A 46 -4.70 1.32 -8.78
CA ILE A 46 -3.26 1.27 -9.06
C ILE A 46 -2.91 0.02 -9.87
N ILE A 47 -1.84 0.10 -10.66
CA ILE A 47 -1.26 -1.05 -11.35
C ILE A 47 -0.16 -1.64 -10.47
N LEU A 48 -0.31 -2.91 -10.10
CA LEU A 48 0.70 -3.68 -9.40
C LEU A 48 1.47 -4.55 -10.39
N GLU A 49 2.74 -4.19 -10.60
CA GLU A 49 3.69 -5.02 -11.32
C GLU A 49 4.08 -6.22 -10.45
N LEU A 50 3.99 -7.42 -11.01
CA LEU A 50 4.35 -8.65 -10.30
C LEU A 50 5.80 -9.04 -10.62
N ASN A 51 6.52 -9.52 -9.60
CA ASN A 51 7.93 -9.96 -9.74
C ASN A 51 8.02 -11.34 -10.42
N SER A 52 7.40 -11.51 -11.59
CA SER A 52 7.44 -12.73 -12.39
C SER A 52 7.33 -12.37 -13.87
N ARG A 53 8.17 -13.01 -14.71
CA ARG A 53 8.14 -12.80 -16.16
C ARG A 53 6.91 -13.37 -16.86
N HIS A 54 6.15 -14.22 -16.17
CA HIS A 54 4.98 -14.91 -16.72
C HIS A 54 3.65 -14.35 -16.22
N LEU A 55 3.70 -13.34 -15.33
CA LEU A 55 2.50 -12.75 -14.78
C LEU A 55 2.34 -11.34 -15.33
N GLU A 56 1.17 -11.06 -15.89
CA GLU A 56 0.79 -9.72 -16.28
C GLU A 56 0.60 -8.83 -15.04
N PRO A 57 0.69 -7.50 -15.20
CA PRO A 57 0.33 -6.57 -14.14
C PRO A 57 -1.12 -6.79 -13.70
N VAL A 58 -1.42 -6.43 -12.45
CA VAL A 58 -2.77 -6.51 -11.89
C VAL A 58 -3.25 -5.10 -11.58
N GLU A 59 -4.42 -4.73 -12.11
CA GLU A 59 -5.11 -3.52 -11.68
C GLU A 59 -5.82 -3.79 -10.35
N VAL A 60 -5.53 -2.97 -9.35
CA VAL A 60 -5.99 -3.16 -7.99
C VAL A 60 -6.76 -1.95 -7.50
N PHE A 61 -7.94 -2.22 -6.93
CA PHE A 61 -8.78 -1.26 -6.25
C PHE A 61 -8.90 -1.68 -4.78
N ARG A 62 -8.45 -0.85 -3.84
CA ARG A 62 -8.48 -1.12 -2.41
C ARG A 62 -9.41 -0.15 -1.69
N GLY A 63 -10.04 -0.63 -0.62
CA GLY A 63 -10.86 0.22 0.24
C GLY A 63 -12.12 0.77 -0.45
N VAL A 64 -12.70 0.00 -1.39
CA VAL A 64 -13.95 0.40 -2.08
C VAL A 64 -15.12 0.10 -1.14
N PRO A 65 -15.94 1.10 -0.75
CA PRO A 65 -17.07 0.87 0.14
C PRO A 65 -18.18 0.10 -0.61
N TYR A 66 -18.69 -0.97 0.02
CA TYR A 66 -19.79 -1.75 -0.54
C TYR A 66 -21.09 -1.63 0.26
N ALA A 67 -21.05 -1.02 1.44
CA ALA A 67 -22.20 -0.76 2.29
C ALA A 67 -21.99 0.52 3.11
N ALA A 68 -23.07 1.07 3.65
CA ALA A 68 -23.00 2.16 4.62
C ALA A 68 -22.35 1.69 5.94
N PRO A 69 -21.60 2.56 6.65
CA PRO A 69 -20.95 2.20 7.91
C PRO A 69 -21.95 1.68 8.96
N PRO A 70 -21.73 0.51 9.59
CA PRO A 70 -22.68 -0.11 10.53
C PRO A 70 -22.55 0.47 11.94
N ILE A 71 -22.45 1.79 12.05
CA ILE A 71 -22.21 2.52 13.30
C ILE A 71 -23.50 3.11 13.89
N GLY A 72 -23.49 3.36 15.20
CA GLY A 72 -24.61 4.01 15.90
C GLY A 72 -25.94 3.25 15.70
N PRO A 73 -27.01 3.90 15.19
CA PRO A 73 -28.31 3.25 14.95
C PRO A 73 -28.29 2.11 13.93
N LEU A 74 -27.24 1.99 13.11
CA LEU A 74 -27.08 0.93 12.12
C LEU A 74 -26.40 -0.32 12.69
N ARG A 75 -25.89 -0.25 13.94
CA ARG A 75 -25.29 -1.42 14.60
C ARG A 75 -26.34 -2.51 14.78
N PHE A 76 -25.96 -3.75 14.47
CA PHE A 76 -26.83 -4.93 14.51
C PHE A 76 -28.04 -4.87 13.56
N ARG A 77 -27.97 -4.05 12.51
CA ARG A 77 -28.93 -4.05 11.41
C ARG A 77 -28.32 -4.64 10.15
N ALA A 78 -29.18 -5.03 9.21
CA ALA A 78 -28.73 -5.42 7.89
C ALA A 78 -27.93 -4.27 7.23
N PRO A 79 -26.86 -4.57 6.47
CA PRO A 79 -26.11 -3.57 5.72
C PRO A 79 -27.03 -2.77 4.78
N GLN A 80 -26.83 -1.46 4.72
CA GLN A 80 -27.52 -0.58 3.77
C GLN A 80 -26.59 -0.23 2.60
N ALA A 81 -27.17 0.23 1.49
CA ALA A 81 -26.39 0.68 0.34
C ALA A 81 -25.41 1.80 0.72
N PRO A 82 -24.19 1.83 0.15
CA PRO A 82 -23.24 2.90 0.42
C PRO A 82 -23.73 4.24 -0.13
N LEU A 83 -23.32 5.33 0.51
CA LEU A 83 -23.63 6.68 0.03
C LEU A 83 -22.83 6.98 -1.25
N PRO A 84 -23.45 7.62 -2.26
CA PRO A 84 -22.72 8.07 -3.43
C PRO A 84 -21.75 9.21 -3.09
N TRP A 85 -20.66 9.32 -3.85
CA TRP A 85 -19.69 10.42 -3.71
C TRP A 85 -19.51 11.17 -5.03
N PRO A 86 -19.19 12.48 -4.99
CA PRO A 86 -18.86 13.24 -6.17
C PRO A 86 -17.43 12.93 -6.66
N GLY A 87 -17.22 13.05 -7.96
CA GLY A 87 -15.90 12.91 -8.59
C GLY A 87 -15.32 11.49 -8.51
N THR A 88 -14.00 11.39 -8.60
CA THR A 88 -13.27 10.11 -8.61
C THR A 88 -12.63 9.85 -7.26
N ARG A 89 -12.98 8.73 -6.63
CA ARG A 89 -12.34 8.25 -5.40
C ARG A 89 -11.08 7.45 -5.74
N LEU A 90 -9.96 7.76 -5.08
CA LEU A 90 -8.76 6.94 -5.16
C LEU A 90 -8.95 5.66 -4.32
N ALA A 91 -8.75 4.51 -4.94
CA ALA A 91 -8.86 3.18 -4.36
C ALA A 91 -7.49 2.50 -4.33
N ASP A 92 -6.51 3.15 -3.71
CA ASP A 92 -5.10 2.74 -3.67
C ASP A 92 -4.65 2.20 -2.31
N THR A 93 -5.46 2.44 -1.27
CA THR A 93 -5.18 2.15 0.13
C THR A 93 -6.23 1.22 0.73
N PHE A 94 -5.81 0.37 1.68
CA PHE A 94 -6.74 -0.50 2.38
C PHE A 94 -7.65 0.33 3.31
N GLY A 95 -8.94 0.01 3.33
CA GLY A 95 -9.85 0.49 4.37
C GLY A 95 -9.49 -0.06 5.75
N ALA A 96 -10.11 0.49 6.80
CA ALA A 96 -9.97 -0.05 8.14
C ALA A 96 -10.53 -1.48 8.21
N VAL A 97 -9.91 -2.35 9.00
CA VAL A 97 -10.43 -3.70 9.25
C VAL A 97 -11.47 -3.66 10.36
N CYS A 98 -12.35 -4.66 10.40
CA CYS A 98 -13.36 -4.72 11.44
C CYS A 98 -12.75 -4.99 12.83
N PRO A 99 -13.42 -4.54 13.91
CA PRO A 99 -12.89 -4.69 15.27
C PRO A 99 -12.73 -6.17 15.63
N GLN A 100 -11.53 -6.55 16.03
CA GLN A 100 -11.16 -7.91 16.40
C GLN A 100 -10.10 -7.92 17.51
N LYS A 101 -10.22 -8.87 18.44
CA LYS A 101 -9.22 -9.09 19.48
C LYS A 101 -8.03 -9.85 18.89
N LEU A 102 -6.94 -9.13 18.61
CA LEU A 102 -5.71 -9.75 18.11
C LEU A 102 -4.94 -10.44 19.25
N PRO A 103 -4.35 -11.62 19.03
CA PRO A 103 -3.44 -12.23 19.98
C PRO A 103 -2.12 -11.44 20.06
N ASP A 104 -1.51 -11.39 21.24
CA ASP A 104 -0.20 -10.78 21.40
C ASP A 104 0.89 -11.65 20.76
N VAL A 105 1.61 -11.06 19.80
CA VAL A 105 2.73 -11.68 19.07
C VAL A 105 4.05 -10.94 19.29
N SER A 106 4.08 -9.97 20.22
CA SER A 106 5.28 -9.19 20.53
C SER A 106 6.38 -10.07 21.13
N ASN A 107 6.03 -10.92 22.10
CA ASN A 107 6.94 -11.86 22.74
C ASN A 107 6.81 -13.25 22.13
N ARG A 108 7.84 -13.67 21.38
CA ARG A 108 7.89 -14.97 20.72
C ARG A 108 7.76 -16.14 21.69
N THR A 109 8.44 -16.10 22.84
CA THR A 109 8.47 -17.22 23.79
C THR A 109 7.09 -17.42 24.43
N ALA A 110 6.47 -16.33 24.87
CA ALA A 110 5.12 -16.37 25.42
C ALA A 110 4.08 -16.78 24.36
N ALA A 111 4.18 -16.23 23.14
CA ALA A 111 3.27 -16.58 22.06
C ALA A 111 3.34 -18.08 21.72
N LEU A 112 4.54 -18.66 21.63
CA LEU A 112 4.72 -20.08 21.29
C LEU A 112 4.26 -21.06 22.39
N GLN A 113 4.04 -20.61 23.62
CA GLN A 113 3.36 -21.41 24.64
C GLN A 113 1.86 -21.52 24.36
N SER A 114 1.28 -20.50 23.72
CA SER A 114 -0.16 -20.40 23.44
C SER A 114 -0.57 -20.82 22.02
N MET A 115 0.39 -20.91 21.08
CA MET A 115 0.07 -21.23 19.69
C MET A 115 1.20 -21.95 18.92
N PRO A 116 0.87 -22.75 17.88
CA PRO A 116 1.88 -23.37 17.01
C PRO A 116 2.74 -22.35 16.26
N LYS A 117 3.99 -22.74 15.95
CA LYS A 117 4.95 -21.87 15.23
C LYS A 117 4.43 -21.32 13.90
N GLY A 118 3.71 -22.14 13.12
CA GLY A 118 3.12 -21.69 11.85
C GLY A 118 2.09 -20.58 12.04
N ARG A 119 1.22 -20.72 13.04
CA ARG A 119 0.23 -19.70 13.41
C ARG A 119 0.89 -18.41 13.87
N TYR A 120 1.92 -18.50 14.72
CA TYR A 120 2.69 -17.33 15.14
C TYR A 120 3.34 -16.60 13.94
N GLN A 121 3.97 -17.33 13.02
CA GLN A 121 4.60 -16.73 11.84
C GLN A 121 3.59 -16.06 10.92
N TYR A 122 2.42 -16.67 10.74
CA TYR A 122 1.33 -16.10 9.96
C TYR A 122 0.81 -14.80 10.60
N LEU A 123 0.46 -14.84 11.90
CA LEU A 123 -0.03 -13.68 12.63
C LEU A 123 1.00 -12.55 12.68
N LYS A 124 2.28 -12.86 12.87
CA LYS A 124 3.35 -11.86 12.87
C LYS A 124 3.42 -11.05 11.56
N LYS A 125 3.09 -11.68 10.42
CA LYS A 125 3.02 -11.00 9.11
C LYS A 125 1.73 -10.18 8.96
N LEU A 126 0.62 -10.66 9.51
CA LEU A 126 -0.69 -10.02 9.36
C LEU A 126 -0.93 -8.88 10.33
N VAL A 127 -0.47 -8.97 11.59
CA VAL A 127 -0.79 -8.01 12.64
C VAL A 127 -0.54 -6.55 12.21
N PRO A 128 0.55 -6.19 11.51
CA PRO A 128 0.74 -4.83 10.99
C PRO A 128 -0.38 -4.34 10.06
N LEU A 129 -1.01 -5.23 9.30
CA LEU A 129 -2.13 -4.93 8.41
C LEU A 129 -3.47 -4.83 9.14
N LEU A 130 -3.55 -5.31 10.38
CA LEU A 130 -4.78 -5.38 11.19
C LEU A 130 -4.82 -4.32 12.30
N VAL A 131 -3.84 -3.42 12.36
CA VAL A 131 -3.74 -2.38 13.41
C VAL A 131 -4.84 -1.33 13.27
N ASN A 132 -5.15 -0.92 12.04
CA ASN A 132 -6.17 0.09 11.78
C ASN A 132 -7.57 -0.52 11.82
N GLN A 133 -8.19 -0.54 13.00
CA GLN A 133 -9.52 -1.10 13.21
C GLN A 133 -10.58 -0.01 13.40
N SER A 134 -11.75 -0.21 12.82
CA SER A 134 -12.92 0.67 12.97
C SER A 134 -14.20 -0.12 12.80
N GLU A 135 -15.31 0.31 13.43
CA GLU A 135 -16.64 -0.23 13.10
C GLU A 135 -17.05 0.14 11.65
N ASP A 136 -16.52 1.24 11.11
CA ASP A 136 -16.56 1.54 9.68
C ASP A 136 -15.49 0.71 8.94
N CYS A 137 -15.86 -0.52 8.57
CA CYS A 137 -14.95 -1.50 7.95
C CYS A 137 -15.56 -2.22 6.73
N LEU A 138 -16.73 -1.78 6.23
CA LEU A 138 -17.44 -2.45 5.12
C LEU A 138 -16.86 -2.05 3.76
N PHE A 139 -15.60 -2.43 3.54
CA PHE A 139 -14.85 -2.22 2.31
C PHE A 139 -14.48 -3.55 1.65
N LEU A 140 -14.33 -3.53 0.34
CA LEU A 140 -13.78 -4.64 -0.43
C LEU A 140 -12.53 -4.21 -1.21
N ASN A 141 -11.77 -5.20 -1.64
CA ASN A 141 -10.61 -5.02 -2.50
C ASN A 141 -10.82 -5.86 -3.78
N ILE A 142 -10.58 -5.26 -4.95
CA ILE A 142 -10.78 -5.87 -6.26
C ILE A 142 -9.41 -6.00 -6.93
N TYR A 143 -9.14 -7.18 -7.49
CA TYR A 143 -7.90 -7.49 -8.20
C TYR A 143 -8.27 -7.98 -9.58
N VAL A 144 -7.99 -7.17 -10.60
CA VAL A 144 -8.30 -7.46 -12.00
C VAL A 144 -6.99 -7.80 -12.71
N PRO A 145 -6.82 -9.02 -13.24
CA PRO A 145 -5.63 -9.36 -14.00
C PRO A 145 -5.60 -8.55 -15.31
N GLY A 146 -4.40 -8.12 -15.71
CA GLY A 146 -4.18 -7.31 -16.91
C GLY A 146 -3.98 -5.82 -16.61
N SER A 147 -3.54 -5.09 -17.64
CA SER A 147 -3.17 -3.66 -17.56
C SER A 147 -4.35 -2.68 -17.65
N GLY A 148 -5.60 -3.17 -17.63
CA GLY A 148 -6.80 -2.34 -17.77
C GLY A 148 -7.22 -2.06 -19.22
N GLU A 149 -6.54 -2.63 -20.22
CA GLU A 149 -6.91 -2.52 -21.64
C GLU A 149 -7.97 -3.59 -22.03
N CYS A 150 -9.02 -3.14 -22.75
CA CYS A 150 -10.14 -3.89 -23.34
C CYS A 150 -10.48 -5.25 -22.67
N ALA A 151 -11.27 -5.23 -21.60
CA ALA A 151 -11.61 -6.43 -20.85
C ALA A 151 -12.72 -7.27 -21.52
N HIS A 152 -12.39 -8.51 -21.88
CA HIS A 152 -13.38 -9.58 -21.98
C HIS A 152 -14.00 -9.83 -20.59
N ARG A 153 -15.25 -10.34 -20.53
CA ARG A 153 -15.88 -10.71 -19.25
C ARG A 153 -15.11 -11.87 -18.62
N LEU A 154 -14.34 -11.57 -17.58
CA LEU A 154 -13.60 -12.57 -16.81
C LEU A 154 -14.50 -13.21 -15.73
N PRO A 155 -14.25 -14.47 -15.35
CA PRO A 155 -14.85 -15.08 -14.17
C PRO A 155 -14.50 -14.31 -12.88
N SER A 156 -15.40 -14.33 -11.90
CA SER A 156 -15.18 -13.79 -10.56
C SER A 156 -15.08 -14.92 -9.53
N LEU A 157 -14.26 -14.71 -8.49
CA LEU A 157 -14.04 -15.63 -7.36
C LEU A 157 -14.52 -14.98 -6.06
#